data_AF-A0A968WYX5-F1
#
_entry.id   AF-A0A968WYX5-F1
#
_cell.length_a   1.000
_cell.length_b   1.000
_cell.length_c   1.000
_cell.angle_alpha   90.00
_cell.angle_beta   90.00
_cell.angle_gamma   90.00
#
_symmetry.space_group_name_H-M   'P 1'
#
loop_
_entity.id
_entity.type
_entity.pdbx_description
1 polymer ?
#
loop_
_entity_poly.entity_id
_entity_poly.type
_entity_poly.pdbx_seq_one_letter_code
_entity_poly.pdbx_strand_id
1 'polypeptide(L)'
;MSSSAVVRQYEIKHEAVRRWRKRWLVNHDRLEQIENQTGGEPAQRMKDLEAAILEVLSDEHRSGLPPKFSAEQQVKIIAVACEDPKDSGRAISHWTPREIADEVVKRKIVSSISAQSVGRFLKRGADQAASKPLLAQQ
;
A
#
# COMPACT_ATOMS: atom_id res chain seq x y z
N MET A 1 -13.29 -5.97 34.00
CA MET A 1 -14.34 -5.89 32.96
C MET A 1 -14.10 -6.95 31.88
N SER A 2 -15.17 -7.58 31.37
CA SER A 2 -15.11 -8.58 30.29
C SER A 2 -15.01 -7.91 28.91
N SER A 3 -14.28 -8.50 27.96
CA SER A 3 -14.14 -7.95 26.60
C SER A 3 -15.50 -7.74 25.91
N SER A 4 -16.49 -8.60 26.16
CA SER A 4 -17.85 -8.45 25.63
C SER A 4 -18.59 -7.22 26.18
N ALA A 5 -18.27 -6.78 27.40
CA ALA A 5 -18.85 -5.56 27.96
C ALA A 5 -18.29 -4.30 27.27
N VAL A 6 -16.98 -4.29 27.00
CA VAL A 6 -16.30 -3.19 26.28
C VAL A 6 -16.81 -3.08 24.85
N VAL A 7 -16.98 -4.20 24.16
CA VAL A 7 -17.54 -4.24 22.79
C VAL A 7 -18.92 -3.61 22.73
N ARG A 8 -19.80 -3.95 23.68
CA ARG A 8 -21.17 -3.41 23.73
C ARG A 8 -21.21 -1.92 24.07
N GLN A 9 -20.33 -1.46 24.96
CA GLN A 9 -20.34 -0.09 25.44
C GLN A 9 -19.77 0.90 24.42
N TYR A 10 -18.75 0.50 23.66
CA TYR A 10 -18.02 1.39 22.75
C TYR A 10 -18.24 1.05 21.27
N GLU A 11 -19.10 0.06 20.96
CA GLU A 11 -19.39 -0.42 19.60
C GLU A 11 -18.13 -0.81 18.80
N ILE A 12 -17.10 -1.30 19.50
CA ILE A 12 -15.82 -1.68 18.90
C ILE A 12 -15.86 -3.14 18.47
N LYS A 13 -15.24 -3.48 17.33
CA LYS A 13 -15.06 -4.86 16.89
C LYS A 13 -14.36 -5.70 17.97
N HIS A 14 -14.93 -6.86 18.28
CA HIS A 14 -14.39 -7.77 19.31
C HIS A 14 -12.89 -8.09 19.12
N GLU A 15 -12.45 -8.28 17.88
CA GLU A 15 -11.04 -8.56 17.55
C GLU A 15 -10.08 -7.41 17.88
N ALA A 16 -10.54 -6.16 17.77
CA ALA A 16 -9.73 -5.01 18.16
C ALA A 16 -9.54 -4.97 19.68
N VAL A 17 -10.62 -5.18 20.46
CA VAL A 17 -10.57 -5.27 21.93
C VAL A 17 -9.68 -6.43 22.38
N ARG A 18 -9.77 -7.59 21.71
CA ARG A 18 -8.93 -8.75 22.00
C ARG A 18 -7.45 -8.45 21.75
N ARG A 19 -7.12 -7.79 20.64
CA ARG A 19 -5.75 -7.40 20.30
C ARG A 19 -5.16 -6.42 21.30
N TRP A 20 -5.89 -5.34 21.61
CA TRP A 20 -5.46 -4.33 22.58
C TRP A 20 -5.26 -4.94 23.96
N ARG A 21 -6.17 -5.81 24.42
CA ARG A 21 -6.02 -6.49 25.71
C ARG A 21 -4.78 -7.38 25.76
N LYS A 22 -4.49 -8.14 24.69
CA LYS A 22 -3.27 -8.97 24.62
C LYS A 22 -2.02 -8.10 24.70
N ARG A 23 -1.96 -7.01 23.92
CA ARG A 23 -0.82 -6.07 23.92
C ARG A 23 -0.64 -5.39 25.27
N TRP A 24 -1.74 -4.99 25.89
CA TRP A 24 -1.75 -4.43 27.25
C TRP A 24 -1.19 -5.39 28.27
N LEU A 25 -1.66 -6.65 28.30
CA LEU A 25 -1.17 -7.66 29.26
C LEU A 25 0.33 -7.94 29.12
N VAL A 26 0.86 -7.92 27.90
CA VAL A 26 2.31 -8.14 27.66
C VAL A 26 3.16 -6.94 28.12
N ASN A 27 2.62 -5.73 28.07
CA ASN A 27 3.35 -4.50 28.40
C ASN A 27 2.94 -3.89 29.74
N HIS A 28 2.10 -4.59 30.51
CA HIS A 28 1.52 -4.08 31.75
C HIS A 28 2.61 -3.59 32.71
N ASP A 29 3.60 -4.43 32.99
CA ASP A 29 4.67 -4.11 33.95
C ASP A 29 5.50 -2.91 33.51
N ARG A 30 5.71 -2.74 32.20
CA ARG A 30 6.39 -1.56 31.62
C ARG A 30 5.56 -0.29 31.83
N LEU A 31 4.25 -0.35 31.61
CA LEU A 31 3.36 0.79 31.80
C LEU A 31 3.23 1.16 33.28
N GLU A 32 3.12 0.15 34.15
CA GLU A 32 3.06 0.32 35.61
C GLU A 32 4.34 0.95 36.16
N GLN A 33 5.51 0.59 35.63
CA GLN A 33 6.79 1.22 36.00
C GLN A 33 6.83 2.71 35.64
N ILE A 34 6.30 3.10 34.47
CA ILE A 34 6.23 4.50 34.05
C ILE A 34 5.24 5.27 34.94
N GLU A 35 4.07 4.68 35.22
CA GLU A 35 3.05 5.28 36.07
C GLU A 35 3.56 5.49 37.51
N ASN A 36 4.25 4.50 38.07
CA ASN A 36 4.75 4.51 39.45
C ASN A 36 6.17 5.06 39.60
N GLN A 37 6.76 5.62 38.53
CA GLN A 37 8.09 6.19 38.59
C GLN A 37 8.14 7.30 39.64
N THR A 38 9.00 7.09 40.65
CA THR A 38 9.23 8.02 41.74
C THR A 38 10.41 8.91 41.35
N GLY A 39 10.13 10.18 41.09
CA GLY A 39 11.10 11.16 40.58
C GLY A 39 10.74 11.64 39.17
N GLY A 40 10.90 12.94 38.93
CA GLY A 40 10.46 13.63 37.71
C GLY A 40 9.19 14.46 37.89
N GLU A 41 8.97 15.39 36.98
CA GLU A 41 7.79 16.26 36.98
C GLU A 41 6.50 15.44 36.68
N PRO A 42 5.42 15.57 37.48
CA PRO A 42 4.18 14.82 37.27
C PRO A 42 3.58 14.97 35.87
N ALA A 43 3.71 16.16 35.28
CA ALA A 43 3.25 16.44 33.93
C ALA A 43 4.07 15.69 32.86
N GLN A 44 5.37 15.48 33.10
CA GLN A 44 6.23 14.73 32.19
C GLN A 44 5.90 13.23 32.26
N ARG A 45 5.74 12.70 33.47
CA ARG A 45 5.34 11.30 33.67
C ARG A 45 4.02 10.95 32.98
N MET A 46 3.04 11.85 33.03
CA MET A 46 1.76 11.65 32.34
C MET A 46 1.93 11.61 30.82
N LYS A 47 2.78 12.47 30.25
CA LYS A 47 3.11 12.45 28.82
C LYS A 47 3.85 11.17 28.42
N ASP A 48 4.79 10.71 29.24
CA ASP A 48 5.56 9.49 28.98
C ASP A 48 4.65 8.25 29.03
N LEU A 49 3.71 8.21 29.98
CA LEU A 49 2.70 7.16 30.05
C LEU A 49 1.78 7.18 28.83
N GLU A 50 1.28 8.35 28.42
CA GLU A 50 0.45 8.48 27.22
C GLU A 50 1.19 8.00 25.96
N ALA A 51 2.45 8.42 25.78
CA ALA A 51 3.27 7.99 24.65
C ALA A 51 3.49 6.47 24.64
N ALA A 52 3.75 5.87 25.80
CA ALA A 52 3.93 4.43 25.92
C ALA A 52 2.63 3.65 25.64
N ILE A 53 1.48 4.15 26.11
CA ILE A 53 0.17 3.55 25.80
C ILE A 53 -0.09 3.61 24.29
N LEU A 54 0.16 4.76 23.66
CA LEU A 54 0.00 4.93 22.22
C LEU A 54 0.92 3.98 21.45
N GLU A 55 2.19 3.85 21.82
CA GLU A 55 3.13 2.90 21.21
C GLU A 55 2.61 1.46 21.31
N VAL A 56 2.19 1.02 22.50
CA VAL A 56 1.73 -0.36 22.75
C VAL A 56 0.44 -0.67 21.99
N LEU A 57 -0.46 0.30 21.85
CA LEU A 57 -1.78 0.06 21.25
C LEU A 57 -1.85 0.36 19.74
N SER A 58 -0.89 1.11 19.19
CA SER A 58 -0.85 1.49 17.78
C SER A 58 -0.74 0.29 16.84
N ASP A 59 -1.35 0.40 15.66
CA ASP A 59 -1.20 -0.60 14.61
C ASP A 59 0.27 -0.62 14.15
N GLU A 60 0.81 -1.82 13.94
CA GLU A 60 2.14 -1.98 13.36
C GLU A 60 2.14 -1.55 11.90
N HIS A 61 3.31 -1.17 11.40
CA HIS A 61 3.49 -0.86 9.99
C HIS A 61 2.98 -2.02 9.15
N ARG A 62 1.94 -1.76 8.33
CA ARG A 62 1.42 -2.77 7.42
C ARG A 62 2.44 -2.90 6.29
N SER A 63 3.20 -3.98 6.28
CA SER A 63 4.20 -4.27 5.24
C SER A 63 3.65 -4.34 3.82
N GLY A 64 2.31 -4.31 3.67
CA GLY A 64 1.62 -4.45 2.40
C GLY A 64 1.83 -5.83 1.78
N LEU A 65 1.12 -6.07 0.68
CA LEU A 65 1.46 -7.21 -0.18
C LEU A 65 2.63 -6.77 -1.08
N PRO A 66 3.70 -7.57 -1.22
CA PRO A 66 4.76 -7.26 -2.17
C PRO A 66 4.17 -7.12 -3.58
N PRO A 67 4.71 -6.21 -4.42
CA PRO A 67 4.22 -6.03 -5.77
C PRO A 67 4.38 -7.32 -6.58
N LYS A 68 3.30 -7.75 -7.25
CA LYS A 68 3.30 -8.97 -8.08
C LYS A 68 4.28 -8.89 -9.26
N PHE A 69 4.59 -7.69 -9.73
CA PHE A 69 5.47 -7.44 -10.86
C PHE A 69 6.63 -6.56 -10.40
N SER A 70 7.84 -7.00 -10.70
CA SER A 70 9.08 -6.24 -10.42
C SER A 70 9.13 -4.93 -11.23
N ALA A 71 9.99 -4.01 -10.82
CA ALA A 71 10.18 -2.74 -11.53
C ALA A 71 10.72 -2.98 -12.95
N GLU A 72 11.62 -3.95 -13.10
CA GLU A 72 12.21 -4.34 -14.39
C GLU A 72 11.15 -4.89 -15.34
N GLN A 73 10.21 -5.69 -14.83
CA GLN A 73 9.07 -6.17 -15.62
C GLN A 73 8.16 -5.03 -16.05
N GLN A 74 7.87 -4.07 -15.16
CA GLN A 74 7.06 -2.90 -15.49
C GLN A 74 7.70 -2.07 -16.60
N VAL A 75 9.00 -1.79 -16.50
CA VAL A 75 9.75 -1.05 -17.54
C VAL A 75 9.71 -1.79 -18.87
N LYS A 76 9.92 -3.11 -18.88
CA LYS A 76 9.83 -3.91 -20.12
C LYS A 76 8.43 -3.90 -20.73
N ILE A 77 7.37 -3.95 -19.92
CA ILE A 77 5.98 -3.84 -20.40
C ILE A 77 5.74 -2.47 -21.05
N ILE A 78 6.23 -1.40 -20.42
CA ILE A 78 6.12 -0.04 -20.96
C ILE A 78 6.89 0.08 -22.28
N ALA A 79 8.10 -0.49 -22.36
CA ALA A 79 8.89 -0.50 -23.59
C ALA A 79 8.13 -1.14 -24.76
N VAL A 80 7.49 -2.29 -24.55
CA VAL A 80 6.64 -2.94 -25.57
C VAL A 80 5.51 -2.02 -26.03
N ALA A 81 4.88 -1.29 -25.10
CA ALA A 81 3.81 -0.35 -25.44
C ALA A 81 4.27 0.86 -26.26
N CYS A 82 5.57 1.17 -26.26
CA CYS A 82 6.17 2.25 -27.04
C CYS A 82 6.64 1.81 -28.44
N GLU A 83 6.72 0.51 -28.71
CA GLU A 83 7.08 -0.04 -30.03
C GLU A 83 5.92 0.08 -31.02
N ASP A 84 6.17 0.04 -32.34
CA ASP A 84 5.10 -0.11 -33.32
C ASP A 84 4.59 -1.56 -33.28
N PRO A 85 3.27 -1.80 -33.15
CA PRO A 85 2.72 -3.16 -33.22
C PRO A 85 3.13 -3.97 -34.46
N LYS A 86 3.41 -3.28 -35.59
CA LYS A 86 3.90 -3.92 -36.82
C LYS A 86 5.27 -4.56 -36.65
N ASP A 87 6.14 -3.99 -35.81
CA ASP A 87 7.46 -4.55 -35.50
C ASP A 87 7.32 -5.89 -34.74
N SER A 88 6.17 -6.10 -34.09
CA SER A 88 5.80 -7.36 -33.43
C SER A 88 5.05 -8.34 -34.35
N GLY A 89 4.86 -7.99 -35.62
CA GLY A 89 4.08 -8.76 -36.59
C GLY A 89 2.57 -8.71 -36.36
N ARG A 90 2.06 -7.68 -35.67
CA ARG A 90 0.61 -7.51 -35.44
C ARG A 90 0.01 -6.56 -36.47
N ALA A 91 -1.10 -6.97 -37.07
CA ALA A 91 -1.87 -6.18 -38.02
C ALA A 91 -2.82 -5.18 -37.31
N ILE A 92 -2.28 -4.41 -36.37
CA ILE A 92 -3.03 -3.42 -35.59
C ILE A 92 -2.33 -2.06 -35.70
N SER A 93 -3.09 -0.98 -35.64
CA SER A 93 -2.54 0.36 -35.76
C SER A 93 -2.03 0.92 -34.44
N HIS A 94 -2.58 0.46 -33.31
CA HIS A 94 -2.24 0.93 -31.97
C HIS A 94 -2.32 -0.22 -30.98
N TRP A 95 -1.50 -0.18 -29.94
CA TRP A 95 -1.57 -1.13 -28.84
C TRP A 95 -2.82 -0.93 -27.98
N THR A 96 -3.61 -1.99 -27.80
CA THR A 96 -4.56 -2.08 -26.70
C THR A 96 -3.92 -2.77 -25.48
N PRO A 97 -4.42 -2.53 -24.25
CA PRO A 97 -3.91 -3.22 -23.05
C PRO A 97 -4.00 -4.76 -23.14
N ARG A 98 -4.95 -5.28 -23.93
CA ARG A 98 -5.09 -6.72 -24.17
C ARG A 98 -3.98 -7.24 -25.08
N GLU A 99 -3.69 -6.56 -26.17
CA GLU A 99 -2.63 -6.97 -27.09
C GLU A 99 -1.26 -6.85 -26.44
N ILE A 100 -1.03 -5.81 -25.63
CA ILE A 100 0.20 -5.71 -24.84
C ILE A 100 0.29 -6.88 -23.87
N ALA A 101 -0.79 -7.23 -23.15
CA ALA A 101 -0.78 -8.39 -22.23
C ALA A 101 -0.41 -9.69 -22.95
N ASP A 102 -0.99 -9.93 -24.14
CA ASP A 102 -0.66 -11.10 -24.95
C ASP A 102 0.79 -11.07 -25.44
N GLU A 103 1.29 -9.89 -25.85
CA GLU A 103 2.64 -9.73 -26.37
C GLU A 103 3.72 -9.89 -25.30
N VAL A 104 3.52 -9.33 -24.11
CA VAL A 104 4.51 -9.46 -23.02
C VAL A 104 4.58 -10.88 -22.45
N VAL A 105 3.49 -11.64 -22.55
CA VAL A 105 3.47 -13.08 -22.25
C VAL A 105 4.18 -13.87 -23.36
N LYS A 106 3.89 -13.56 -24.64
CA LYS A 106 4.56 -14.18 -25.80
C LYS A 106 6.08 -14.00 -25.75
N ARG A 107 6.54 -12.80 -25.37
CA ARG A 107 7.97 -12.46 -25.19
C ARG A 107 8.57 -12.97 -23.87
N LYS A 108 7.81 -13.68 -23.04
CA LYS A 108 8.21 -14.24 -21.73
C LYS A 108 8.74 -13.18 -20.74
N ILE A 109 8.25 -11.95 -20.83
CA ILE A 109 8.57 -10.88 -19.88
C ILE A 109 7.88 -11.17 -18.52
N VAL A 110 6.66 -11.69 -18.58
CA VAL A 110 5.86 -12.14 -17.44
C VAL A 110 5.20 -13.48 -17.76
N SER A 111 4.91 -14.29 -16.74
CA SER A 111 4.20 -15.56 -16.91
C SER A 111 2.71 -15.35 -17.19
N SER A 112 2.09 -14.36 -16.54
CA SER A 112 0.70 -13.97 -16.75
C SER A 112 0.48 -12.54 -16.28
N ILE A 113 -0.35 -11.80 -17.02
CA ILE A 113 -0.79 -10.47 -16.64
C ILE A 113 -2.20 -10.22 -17.19
N SER A 114 -3.03 -9.49 -16.45
CA SER A 114 -4.34 -9.08 -16.95
C SER A 114 -4.22 -7.78 -17.75
N ALA A 115 -5.08 -7.60 -18.75
CA ALA A 115 -5.17 -6.34 -19.49
C ALA A 115 -5.42 -5.13 -18.57
N GLN A 116 -6.13 -5.33 -17.46
CA GLN A 116 -6.36 -4.28 -16.47
C GLN A 116 -5.07 -3.90 -15.72
N SER A 117 -4.21 -4.87 -15.39
CA SER A 117 -2.89 -4.59 -14.80
C SER A 117 -2.00 -3.80 -15.76
N VAL A 118 -2.00 -4.16 -17.04
CA VAL A 118 -1.31 -3.39 -18.09
C VAL A 118 -1.86 -1.95 -18.13
N GLY A 119 -3.19 -1.79 -18.19
CA GLY A 119 -3.81 -0.46 -18.20
C GLY A 119 -3.43 0.39 -16.98
N ARG A 120 -3.27 -0.23 -15.79
CA ARG A 120 -2.79 0.47 -14.58
C ARG A 120 -1.33 0.92 -14.72
N PHE A 121 -0.46 0.13 -15.33
CA PHE A 121 0.94 0.54 -15.58
C PHE A 121 1.02 1.71 -16.54
N LEU A 122 0.28 1.65 -17.65
CA LEU A 122 0.27 2.72 -18.65
C LEU A 122 -0.33 4.02 -18.10
N LYS A 123 -1.41 3.93 -17.30
CA LYS A 123 -2.01 5.10 -16.65
C LYS A 123 -1.09 5.75 -15.60
N ARG A 124 -0.28 4.95 -14.91
CA ARG A 124 0.66 5.46 -13.89
C ARG A 124 1.90 6.11 -14.50
N GLY A 125 2.33 5.68 -15.69
CA GLY A 125 3.39 6.34 -16.46
C GLY A 125 2.91 7.58 -17.23
N ALA A 126 1.61 7.63 -17.55
CA ALA A 126 0.96 8.83 -18.05
C ALA A 126 0.63 9.78 -16.88
N ASP A 127 1.66 10.35 -16.26
CA ASP A 127 1.47 11.67 -15.67
C ASP A 127 0.87 12.55 -16.77
N GLN A 128 -0.20 13.28 -16.44
CA GLN A 128 -0.95 14.14 -17.36
C GLN A 128 0.01 15.15 -18.01
N ALA A 129 0.69 14.74 -19.09
CA ALA A 129 1.42 15.63 -19.94
C ALA A 129 0.36 16.53 -20.55
N ALA A 130 0.28 17.76 -20.08
CA ALA A 130 -0.59 18.78 -20.66
C ALA A 130 -0.24 18.87 -22.15
N SER A 131 -1.07 18.26 -23.00
CA SER A 131 -0.94 18.39 -24.45
C SER A 131 -1.24 19.85 -24.79
N LYS A 132 -0.20 20.68 -24.91
CA LYS A 132 -0.36 21.99 -25.55
C LYS A 132 -0.69 21.74 -27.01
N PRO A 133 -1.84 22.23 -27.53
CA PRO A 133 -2.04 22.23 -28.97
C PRO A 133 -1.00 23.18 -29.56
N LEU A 134 -0.15 22.67 -30.44
CA LEU A 134 0.70 23.50 -31.30
C LEU A 134 -0.23 24.30 -32.20
N LEU A 135 -0.50 25.55 -31.82
CA LEU A 135 -1.15 26.52 -32.70
C LEU A 135 -0.25 26.71 -33.91
N ALA A 136 -0.67 26.15 -35.04
CA ALA A 136 -0.30 26.67 -36.34
C ALA A 136 -0.81 28.11 -36.41
N GLN A 137 0.10 29.07 -36.58
CA GLN A 137 -0.25 30.37 -37.13
C GLN A 137 0.59 30.60 -38.38
N GLN A 138 -0.15 30.87 -39.45
CA GLN A 138 0.29 31.23 -40.79
C GLN A 138 0.94 32.61 -40.81
#